data_AF-A0A6D2LHM2-F1
#
_entry.id   AF-A0A6D2LHM2-F1
#
_cell.length_a   1.000
_cell.length_b   1.000
_cell.length_c   1.000
_cell.angle_alpha   90.00
_cell.angle_beta   90.00
_cell.angle_gamma   90.00
#
_symmetry.space_group_name_H-M   'P 1'
#
loop_
_entity.id
_entity.type
_entity.pdbx_description
1 polymer ?
#
loop_
_entity_poly.entity_id
_entity_poly.type
_entity_poly.pdbx_seq_one_letter_code
_entity_poly.pdbx_strand_id
1 'polypeptide(L)'
;MRRMQIRKTITWGIKNFSSLKANGLYSDQFVAGGCKWRLYACPKGNNGDYLFLYLEVADFAQLITSGLRRSVLEWVMQVVGKLDVTEETPTITESMDVNGFQLLPSQAEFVRPLFERHPTIASEFRVKNPNLRAGYMSLLLSLIETLRQPRHELSMTDMAEAYAALGSMTSAGLKLDWLKKKLDEMSEKKQKEEARVKEIEQEMDALYQRCEDLVAQLEKEKAEVAAAEAPLSFGDFI
;
A
#
# COMPACT_ATOMS: atom_id res chain seq x y z
N MET A 1 -24.38 -22.73 -14.73
CA MET A 1 -24.91 -22.19 -13.44
C MET A 1 -24.48 -20.74 -13.31
N ARG A 2 -25.42 -19.79 -13.15
CA ARG A 2 -25.09 -18.39 -12.87
C ARG A 2 -24.58 -18.30 -11.43
N ARG A 3 -23.33 -17.89 -11.22
CA ARG A 3 -22.84 -17.54 -9.88
C ARG A 3 -23.63 -16.32 -9.42
N MET A 4 -24.36 -16.48 -8.32
CA MET A 4 -25.15 -15.39 -7.72
C MET A 4 -24.15 -14.43 -7.08
N GLN A 5 -23.94 -13.26 -7.69
CA GLN A 5 -23.08 -12.21 -7.14
C GLN A 5 -23.83 -11.55 -5.97
N ILE A 6 -23.50 -11.93 -4.73
CA ILE A 6 -24.08 -11.31 -3.54
C ILE A 6 -23.33 -10.00 -3.29
N ARG A 7 -23.94 -8.86 -3.64
CA ARG A 7 -23.43 -7.54 -3.28
C ARG A 7 -23.91 -7.21 -1.86
N LYS A 8 -22.97 -7.05 -0.92
CA LYS A 8 -23.27 -6.68 0.46
C LYS A 8 -22.59 -5.35 0.77
N THR A 9 -23.37 -4.38 1.25
CA THR A 9 -22.88 -3.06 1.67
C THR A 9 -22.99 -2.96 3.18
N ILE A 10 -21.91 -2.53 3.84
CA ILE A 10 -21.84 -2.32 5.28
C ILE A 10 -21.52 -0.86 5.53
N THR A 11 -22.27 -0.23 6.43
CA THR A 11 -22.07 1.17 6.82
C THR A 11 -21.70 1.21 8.29
N TRP A 12 -20.56 1.84 8.61
CA TRP A 12 -20.12 2.05 9.98
C TRP A 12 -20.11 3.54 10.30
N GLY A 13 -20.98 3.96 11.22
CA GLY A 13 -21.06 5.35 11.68
C GLY A 13 -20.11 5.60 12.84
N ILE A 14 -19.08 6.41 12.60
CA ILE A 14 -18.13 6.83 13.65
C ILE A 14 -18.57 8.20 14.19
N LYS A 15 -18.97 8.24 15.47
CA LYS A 15 -19.38 9.49 16.14
C LYS A 15 -18.18 10.17 16.78
N ASN A 16 -18.22 11.51 16.84
CA ASN A 16 -17.22 12.36 17.50
C ASN A 16 -15.78 12.12 17.01
N PHE A 17 -15.61 11.93 15.70
CA PHE A 17 -14.34 11.52 15.08
C PHE A 17 -13.11 12.33 15.52
N SER A 18 -13.25 13.66 15.58
CA SER A 18 -12.19 14.60 15.99
C SER A 18 -11.71 14.41 17.44
N SER A 19 -12.56 13.88 18.31
CA SER A 19 -12.26 13.66 19.74
C SER A 19 -11.68 12.27 20.05
N LEU A 20 -11.59 11.38 19.05
CA LEU A 20 -11.14 10.01 19.27
C LEU A 20 -9.66 9.96 19.66
N LYS A 21 -9.35 9.05 20.59
CA LYS A 21 -7.97 8.78 21.03
C LYS A 21 -7.23 7.98 19.94
N ALA A 22 -5.90 7.99 19.99
CA ALA A 22 -5.05 7.28 19.02
C ALA A 22 -5.26 5.75 19.02
N ASN A 23 -5.80 5.21 20.12
CA ASN A 23 -6.18 3.81 20.22
C ASN A 23 -7.34 3.55 19.23
N GLY A 24 -7.11 2.68 18.24
CA GLY A 24 -8.09 2.42 17.20
C GLY A 24 -9.42 1.84 17.69
N LEU A 25 -10.40 1.78 16.79
CA LEU A 25 -11.78 1.41 17.03
C LEU A 25 -12.19 0.23 16.14
N TYR A 26 -13.11 -0.60 16.63
CA TYR A 26 -13.68 -1.68 15.85
C TYR A 26 -15.16 -1.40 15.51
N SER A 27 -15.58 -1.83 14.32
CA SER A 27 -17.00 -1.93 13.99
C SER A 27 -17.63 -3.18 14.61
N ASP A 28 -18.96 -3.27 14.53
CA ASP A 28 -19.66 -4.53 14.73
C ASP A 28 -19.20 -5.58 13.70
N GLN A 29 -19.29 -6.85 14.09
CA GLN A 29 -18.94 -7.98 13.21
C GLN A 29 -20.04 -8.24 12.18
N PHE A 30 -19.66 -8.62 10.96
CA PHE A 30 -20.60 -8.98 9.89
C PHE A 30 -20.13 -10.18 9.07
N VAL A 31 -21.07 -10.95 8.52
CA VAL A 31 -20.75 -12.14 7.71
C VAL A 31 -20.77 -11.80 6.21
N ALA A 32 -19.69 -12.10 5.49
CA ALA A 32 -19.60 -11.98 4.04
C ALA A 32 -18.71 -13.08 3.46
N GLY A 33 -19.12 -13.69 2.33
CA GLY A 33 -18.36 -14.78 1.71
C GLY A 33 -18.18 -16.03 2.59
N GLY A 34 -19.06 -16.22 3.59
CA GLY A 34 -18.95 -17.32 4.55
C GLY A 34 -17.99 -17.06 5.73
N CYS A 35 -17.33 -15.92 5.78
CA CYS A 35 -16.42 -15.53 6.87
C CYS A 35 -17.03 -14.39 7.71
N LYS A 36 -16.69 -14.35 9.01
CA LYS A 36 -16.99 -13.22 9.89
C LYS A 36 -15.89 -12.16 9.78
N TRP A 37 -16.28 -10.93 9.47
CA TRP A 37 -15.41 -9.78 9.27
C TRP A 37 -15.73 -8.66 10.26
N ARG A 38 -14.78 -7.76 10.47
CA ARG A 38 -14.97 -6.48 11.18
C ARG A 38 -14.06 -5.42 10.58
N LEU A 39 -14.44 -4.14 10.70
CA LEU A 39 -13.57 -3.01 10.33
C LEU A 39 -12.79 -2.55 11.55
N TYR A 40 -11.54 -2.12 11.34
CA TYR A 40 -10.69 -1.47 12.34
C TYR A 40 -10.26 -0.09 11.82
N ALA A 41 -10.43 0.97 12.62
CA ALA A 41 -10.02 2.33 12.28
C ALA A 41 -9.02 2.90 13.29
N CYS A 42 -7.93 3.51 12.81
CA CYS A 42 -7.04 4.34 13.62
C CYS A 42 -7.19 5.81 13.21
N PRO A 43 -7.98 6.62 13.95
CA PRO A 43 -8.30 7.99 13.55
C PRO A 43 -7.12 8.96 13.62
N LYS A 44 -6.05 8.64 14.36
CA LYS A 44 -4.82 9.46 14.46
C LYS A 44 -3.56 8.75 13.96
N GLY A 45 -3.71 7.56 13.39
CA GLY A 45 -2.61 6.73 12.90
C GLY A 45 -1.47 6.50 13.90
N ASN A 46 -0.32 6.04 13.40
CA ASN A 46 0.90 5.86 14.20
C ASN A 46 1.92 7.00 13.99
N ASN A 47 1.52 8.12 13.36
CA ASN A 47 2.38 9.30 13.13
C ASN A 47 1.66 10.58 12.67
N GLY A 48 0.36 10.76 12.96
CA GLY A 48 -0.27 12.09 12.99
C GLY A 48 -1.30 12.45 11.91
N ASP A 49 -1.13 12.08 10.62
CA ASP A 49 -1.88 12.76 9.54
C ASP A 49 -2.77 11.88 8.67
N TYR A 50 -2.85 10.57 8.93
CA TYR A 50 -3.62 9.63 8.12
C TYR A 50 -4.61 8.79 8.95
N LEU A 51 -5.82 8.63 8.41
CA LEU A 51 -6.80 7.66 8.89
C LEU A 51 -6.46 6.28 8.32
N PHE A 52 -6.11 5.33 9.17
CA PHE A 52 -5.94 3.94 8.75
C PHE A 52 -7.25 3.17 8.93
N LEU A 53 -7.62 2.37 7.92
CA LEU A 53 -8.80 1.55 7.91
C LEU A 53 -8.44 0.15 7.40
N TYR A 54 -8.76 -0.87 8.19
CA TYR A 54 -8.48 -2.27 7.87
C TYR A 54 -9.77 -3.08 7.88
N LEU A 55 -9.87 -4.06 6.99
CA LEU A 55 -10.85 -5.14 7.10
C LEU A 55 -10.16 -6.37 7.68
N GLU A 56 -10.66 -6.85 8.82
CA GLU A 56 -10.10 -7.97 9.54
C GLU A 56 -11.09 -9.13 9.61
N VAL A 57 -10.57 -10.35 9.65
CA VAL A 57 -11.36 -11.53 10.02
C VAL A 57 -11.54 -11.52 11.53
N ALA A 58 -12.80 -11.54 11.97
CA ALA A 58 -13.15 -11.35 13.38
C ALA A 58 -12.77 -12.55 14.27
N ASP A 59 -12.50 -13.71 13.68
CA ASP A 59 -12.16 -14.95 14.37
C ASP A 59 -10.98 -15.66 13.70
N PHE A 60 -9.82 -15.59 14.35
CA PHE A 60 -8.57 -16.18 13.85
C PHE A 60 -8.64 -17.72 13.76
N ALA A 61 -9.47 -18.38 14.58
CA ALA A 61 -9.62 -19.84 14.57
C ALA A 61 -10.33 -20.36 13.31
N GLN A 62 -11.14 -19.51 12.64
CA GLN A 62 -11.81 -19.84 11.38
C GLN A 62 -10.86 -19.82 10.18
N LEU A 63 -9.75 -19.06 10.26
CA LEU A 63 -8.70 -19.05 9.21
C LEU A 63 -7.95 -20.38 9.14
N ILE A 64 -7.79 -21.05 10.29
CA ILE A 64 -7.01 -22.30 10.42
C ILE A 64 -7.84 -23.52 10.00
N THR A 65 -9.15 -23.52 10.27
CA THR A 65 -10.03 -24.69 10.09
C THR A 65 -10.66 -24.81 8.70
N SER A 66 -10.74 -23.72 7.92
CA SER A 66 -11.46 -23.70 6.64
C SER A 66 -10.61 -23.99 5.40
N GLY A 67 -9.32 -24.33 5.55
CA GLY A 67 -8.42 -24.73 4.47
C GLY A 67 -8.45 -23.74 3.32
N LEU A 68 -7.91 -22.52 3.54
CA LEU A 68 -7.81 -21.38 2.62
C LEU A 68 -8.62 -21.52 1.32
N ARG A 69 -9.95 -21.63 1.42
CA ARG A 69 -10.80 -21.49 0.24
C ARG A 69 -10.60 -20.05 -0.20
N ARG A 70 -9.92 -19.85 -1.33
CA ARG A 70 -9.73 -18.55 -1.97
C ARG A 70 -11.12 -17.99 -2.34
N SER A 71 -11.76 -17.34 -1.38
CA SER A 71 -12.90 -16.48 -1.62
C SER A 71 -12.33 -15.22 -2.26
N VAL A 72 -12.45 -15.10 -3.58
CA VAL A 72 -12.13 -13.86 -4.27
C VAL A 72 -13.23 -12.87 -3.90
N LEU A 73 -12.94 -12.00 -2.93
CA LEU A 73 -13.81 -10.90 -2.53
C LEU A 73 -13.30 -9.64 -3.21
N GLU A 74 -14.12 -9.08 -4.09
CA GLU A 74 -13.93 -7.72 -4.59
C GLU A 74 -14.62 -6.77 -3.61
N TRP A 75 -13.85 -5.90 -2.96
CA TRP A 75 -14.38 -4.91 -2.04
C TRP A 75 -14.16 -3.50 -2.59
N VAL A 76 -15.04 -2.58 -2.20
CA VAL A 76 -14.86 -1.15 -2.43
C VAL A 76 -15.11 -0.47 -1.11
N MET A 77 -14.12 0.28 -0.65
CA MET A 77 -14.21 1.04 0.59
C MET A 77 -14.46 2.51 0.26
N GLN A 78 -15.51 3.08 0.84
CA GLN A 78 -15.86 4.48 0.66
C GLN A 78 -15.98 5.15 2.03
N VAL A 79 -15.25 6.25 2.21
CA VAL A 79 -15.37 7.12 3.38
C VAL A 79 -16.24 8.30 3.00
N VAL A 80 -17.35 8.49 3.72
CA VAL A 80 -18.26 9.62 3.51
C VAL A 80 -18.18 10.52 4.75
N GLY A 81 -17.47 11.63 4.62
CA GLY A 81 -17.47 12.68 5.63
C GLY A 81 -18.69 13.58 5.45
N LYS A 82 -19.50 13.76 6.50
CA LYS A 82 -20.46 14.86 6.57
C LYS A 82 -19.80 15.97 7.39
N LEU A 83 -19.45 17.06 6.73
CA LEU A 83 -18.86 18.23 7.37
C LEU A 83 -20.02 19.00 8.02
N ASP A 84 -20.24 18.84 9.32
CA ASP A 84 -21.05 19.79 10.08
C ASP A 84 -20.21 21.05 10.27
N VAL A 85 -20.15 21.88 9.21
CA VAL A 85 -19.59 23.23 9.29
C VAL A 85 -20.58 24.07 10.06
N THR A 86 -20.33 24.27 11.35
CA THR A 86 -20.73 25.54 11.97
C THR A 86 -19.91 26.60 11.26
N GLU A 87 -20.57 27.52 10.56
CA GLU A 87 -19.97 28.57 9.72
C GLU A 87 -18.68 29.13 10.33
N GLU A 88 -17.53 28.72 9.79
CA GLU A 88 -16.28 29.40 10.07
C GLU A 88 -16.18 30.58 9.12
N THR A 89 -16.13 31.77 9.73
CA THR A 89 -15.80 33.06 9.13
C THR A 89 -14.64 32.96 8.13
N PRO A 90 -14.63 33.77 7.05
CA PRO A 90 -13.61 33.70 6.02
C PRO A 90 -12.23 33.96 6.63
N THR A 91 -11.43 32.91 6.77
CA THR A 91 -10.02 33.03 7.14
C THR A 91 -9.31 33.65 5.94
N ILE A 92 -8.86 34.89 6.09
CA ILE A 92 -7.93 35.52 5.14
C ILE A 92 -6.74 34.56 5.03
N THR A 93 -6.68 33.79 3.94
CA THR A 93 -5.61 32.83 3.71
C THR A 93 -4.42 33.63 3.19
N GLU A 94 -3.55 34.02 4.10
CA GLU A 94 -2.35 34.79 3.79
C GLU A 94 -1.44 33.94 2.88
N SER A 95 -1.27 34.36 1.63
CA SER A 95 -0.42 33.69 0.64
C SER A 95 0.92 34.41 0.53
N MET A 96 2.00 33.64 0.38
CA MET A 96 3.37 34.14 0.25
C MET A 96 3.86 33.96 -1.18
N ASP A 97 4.48 34.99 -1.76
CA ASP A 97 5.18 34.86 -3.05
C ASP A 97 6.59 34.29 -2.84
N VAL A 98 6.90 33.21 -3.56
CA VAL A 98 8.24 32.62 -3.64
C VAL A 98 8.63 32.50 -5.11
N ASN A 99 9.55 33.35 -5.58
CA ASN A 99 10.02 33.37 -6.98
C ASN A 99 8.86 33.47 -8.02
N GLY A 100 7.83 34.27 -7.72
CA GLY A 100 6.68 34.45 -8.60
C GLY A 100 5.63 33.33 -8.51
N PHE A 101 5.63 32.56 -7.41
CA PHE A 101 4.62 31.56 -7.09
C PHE A 101 3.90 31.94 -5.80
N GLN A 102 2.58 32.08 -5.85
CA GLN A 102 1.77 32.28 -4.65
C GLN A 102 1.51 30.94 -3.98
N LEU A 103 2.00 30.79 -2.74
CA LEU A 103 1.98 29.55 -1.97
C LEU A 103 1.44 29.80 -0.56
N LEU A 104 0.98 28.74 0.08
CA LEU A 104 0.71 28.77 1.52
C LEU A 104 2.03 28.92 2.30
N PRO A 105 2.02 29.57 3.48
CA PRO A 105 3.23 29.75 4.29
C PRO A 105 3.98 28.44 4.56
N SER A 106 3.26 27.37 4.90
CA SER A 106 3.83 26.03 5.12
C SER A 106 4.54 25.49 3.88
N GLN A 107 3.98 25.68 2.68
CA GLN A 107 4.61 25.27 1.43
C GLN A 107 5.82 26.14 1.08
N ALA A 108 5.74 27.44 1.36
CA ALA A 108 6.83 28.38 1.12
C ALA A 108 8.10 28.02 1.90
N GLU A 109 7.97 27.49 3.13
CA GLU A 109 9.09 26.99 3.92
C GLU A 109 9.84 25.84 3.24
N PHE A 110 9.13 24.94 2.54
CA PHE A 110 9.75 23.84 1.81
C PHE A 110 10.29 24.24 0.43
N VAL A 111 9.63 25.19 -0.23
CA VAL A 111 9.98 25.61 -1.59
C VAL A 111 11.19 26.56 -1.63
N ARG A 112 11.39 27.41 -0.60
CA ARG A 112 12.55 28.34 -0.57
C ARG A 112 13.91 27.63 -0.68
N PRO A 113 14.24 26.62 0.16
CA PRO A 113 15.51 25.90 0.05
C PRO A 113 15.66 25.14 -1.27
N LEU A 114 14.55 24.75 -1.89
CA LEU A 114 14.54 24.06 -3.17
C LEU A 114 15.07 24.98 -4.29
N PHE A 115 14.57 26.22 -4.35
CA PHE A 115 15.04 27.22 -5.30
C PHE A 115 16.46 27.70 -5.01
N GLU A 116 16.89 27.76 -3.75
CA GLU A 116 18.28 28.06 -3.40
C GLU A 116 19.25 26.99 -3.93
N ARG A 117 18.89 25.72 -3.79
CA ARG A 117 19.71 24.59 -4.30
C ARG A 117 19.66 24.46 -5.82
N HIS A 118 18.54 24.84 -6.42
CA HIS A 118 18.32 24.69 -7.86
C HIS A 118 17.68 25.96 -8.45
N PRO A 119 18.46 27.05 -8.63
CA PRO A 119 17.93 28.34 -9.06
C PRO A 119 17.26 28.31 -10.44
N THR A 120 17.64 27.36 -11.29
CA THR A 120 17.16 27.25 -12.67
C THR A 120 15.84 26.49 -12.80
N ILE A 121 15.25 25.97 -11.71
CA ILE A 121 14.02 25.14 -11.74
C ILE A 121 12.92 25.77 -12.60
N ALA A 122 12.63 27.05 -12.41
CA ALA A 122 11.54 27.73 -13.11
C ALA A 122 12.02 28.65 -14.24
N SER A 123 13.28 28.53 -14.67
CA SER A 123 13.89 29.46 -15.65
C SER A 123 13.19 29.48 -17.02
N GLU A 124 12.59 28.37 -17.43
CA GLU A 124 11.85 28.24 -18.69
C GLU A 124 10.35 28.01 -18.46
N PHE A 125 9.86 28.26 -17.25
CA PHE A 125 8.50 27.93 -16.87
C PHE A 125 7.50 28.88 -17.52
N ARG A 126 6.61 28.34 -18.37
CA ARG A 126 5.79 29.14 -19.30
C ARG A 126 4.38 29.44 -18.79
N VAL A 127 3.96 28.83 -17.69
CA VAL A 127 2.59 28.90 -17.18
C VAL A 127 2.35 30.24 -16.49
N LYS A 128 1.36 31.00 -16.98
CA LYS A 128 1.01 32.33 -16.46
C LYS A 128 -0.13 32.31 -15.45
N ASN A 129 -1.04 31.34 -15.52
CA ASN A 129 -2.20 31.28 -14.65
C ASN A 129 -1.78 30.95 -13.19
N PRO A 130 -2.07 31.81 -12.19
CA PRO A 130 -1.62 31.62 -10.81
C PRO A 130 -2.04 30.28 -10.18
N ASN A 131 -3.27 29.83 -10.43
CA ASN A 131 -3.78 28.56 -9.89
C ASN A 131 -3.01 27.37 -10.48
N LEU A 132 -2.74 27.40 -11.78
CA LEU A 132 -1.93 26.35 -12.42
C LEU A 132 -0.48 26.38 -11.90
N ARG A 133 0.10 27.56 -11.70
CA ARG A 133 1.45 27.71 -11.12
C ARG A 133 1.53 27.08 -9.73
N ALA A 134 0.54 27.35 -8.87
CA ALA A 134 0.43 26.73 -7.55
C ALA A 134 0.24 25.21 -7.65
N GLY A 135 -0.59 24.74 -8.58
CA GLY A 135 -0.77 23.31 -8.85
C GLY A 135 0.52 22.59 -9.25
N TYR A 136 1.35 23.20 -10.11
CA TYR A 136 2.66 22.64 -10.48
C TYR A 136 3.62 22.56 -9.29
N MET A 137 3.60 23.55 -8.39
CA MET A 137 4.43 23.52 -7.17
C MET A 137 3.93 22.47 -6.18
N SER A 138 2.62 22.33 -6.02
CA SER A 138 2.04 21.26 -5.21
C SER A 138 2.46 19.89 -5.75
N LEU A 139 2.38 19.69 -7.07
CA LEU A 139 2.78 18.44 -7.71
C LEU A 139 4.29 18.16 -7.53
N LEU A 140 5.14 19.18 -7.62
CA LEU A 140 6.57 19.07 -7.37
C LEU A 140 6.88 18.65 -5.94
N LEU A 141 6.21 19.28 -4.96
CA LEU A 141 6.35 18.93 -3.55
C LEU A 141 5.89 17.50 -3.28
N SER A 142 4.73 17.11 -3.80
CA SER A 142 4.22 15.73 -3.67
C SER A 142 5.21 14.72 -4.25
N LEU A 143 5.78 14.98 -5.44
CA LEU A 143 6.78 14.09 -6.02
C LEU A 143 8.06 13.98 -5.15
N ILE A 144 8.52 15.10 -4.59
CA ILE A 144 9.69 15.11 -3.69
C ILE A 144 9.39 14.33 -2.41
N GLU A 145 8.17 14.43 -1.87
CA GLU A 145 7.72 13.68 -0.71
C GLU A 145 7.63 12.18 -1.01
N THR A 146 7.07 11.78 -2.17
CA THR A 146 7.06 10.39 -2.64
C THR A 146 8.47 9.82 -2.71
N LEU A 147 9.43 10.59 -3.26
CA LEU A 147 10.83 10.17 -3.34
C LEU A 147 11.55 10.15 -1.98
N ARG A 148 10.99 10.76 -0.94
CA ARG A 148 11.49 10.70 0.44
C ARG A 148 10.95 9.50 1.21
N GLN A 149 9.88 8.87 0.74
CA GLN A 149 9.29 7.72 1.42
C GLN A 149 10.23 6.50 1.44
N PRO A 150 10.09 5.60 2.43
CA PRO A 150 10.82 4.35 2.45
C PRO A 150 10.57 3.53 1.18
N ARG A 151 11.63 2.95 0.61
CA ARG A 151 11.57 2.26 -0.70
C ARG A 151 10.59 1.09 -0.77
N HIS A 152 10.37 0.42 0.37
CA HIS A 152 9.47 -0.73 0.46
C HIS A 152 7.99 -0.34 0.47
N GLU A 153 7.66 0.93 0.71
CA GLU A 153 6.28 1.45 0.69
C GLU A 153 5.84 1.89 -0.71
N LEU A 154 6.80 2.19 -1.59
CA LEU A 154 6.51 2.59 -2.96
C LEU A 154 6.13 1.36 -3.78
N SER A 155 5.08 1.45 -4.61
CA SER A 155 4.65 0.43 -5.58
C SER A 155 5.18 0.71 -7.00
N MET A 156 5.12 -0.28 -7.89
CA MET A 156 5.49 -0.06 -9.31
C MET A 156 4.59 0.97 -9.98
N THR A 157 3.33 1.05 -9.57
CA THR A 157 2.38 2.07 -10.02
C THR A 157 2.81 3.45 -9.56
N ASP A 158 3.23 3.62 -8.31
CA ASP A 158 3.69 4.92 -7.77
C ASP A 158 4.91 5.43 -8.55
N MET A 159 5.80 4.52 -8.98
CA MET A 159 6.94 4.89 -9.83
C MET A 159 6.49 5.38 -11.20
N ALA A 160 5.51 4.72 -11.83
CA ALA A 160 4.97 5.15 -13.12
C ALA A 160 4.27 6.52 -13.01
N GLU A 161 3.49 6.73 -11.94
CA GLU A 161 2.84 8.02 -11.65
C GLU A 161 3.86 9.13 -11.40
N ALA A 162 4.95 8.82 -10.69
CA ALA A 162 6.06 9.75 -10.47
C ALA A 162 6.71 10.19 -11.79
N TYR A 163 6.94 9.28 -12.74
CA TYR A 163 7.45 9.62 -14.07
C TYR A 163 6.44 10.45 -14.88
N ALA A 164 5.14 10.14 -14.79
CA ALA A 164 4.10 10.92 -15.46
C ALA A 164 4.02 12.36 -14.91
N ALA A 165 4.05 12.52 -13.58
CA ALA A 165 4.10 13.82 -12.92
C ALA A 165 5.34 14.62 -13.36
N LEU A 166 6.51 14.00 -13.33
CA LEU A 166 7.77 14.60 -13.76
C LEU A 166 7.72 15.05 -15.24
N GLY A 167 7.17 14.21 -16.12
CA GLY A 167 6.97 14.53 -17.54
C GLY A 167 6.06 15.73 -17.74
N SER A 168 4.94 15.79 -17.01
CA SER A 168 4.01 16.92 -17.06
C SER A 168 4.66 18.23 -16.63
N MET A 169 5.46 18.21 -15.54
CA MET A 169 6.18 19.37 -15.02
C MET A 169 7.27 19.85 -15.97
N THR A 170 8.01 18.91 -16.55
CA THR A 170 9.07 19.21 -17.53
C THR A 170 8.48 19.81 -18.81
N SER A 171 7.34 19.30 -19.27
CA SER A 171 6.62 19.86 -20.43
C SER A 171 6.13 21.30 -20.20
N ALA A 172 5.85 21.67 -18.95
CA ALA A 172 5.50 23.03 -18.56
C ALA A 172 6.71 23.98 -18.48
N GLY A 173 7.92 23.45 -18.66
CA GLY A 173 9.18 24.19 -18.65
C GLY A 173 9.92 24.19 -17.31
N LEU A 174 9.56 23.31 -16.37
CA LEU A 174 10.35 23.12 -15.15
C LEU A 174 11.60 22.28 -15.45
N LYS A 175 12.77 22.77 -15.06
CA LYS A 175 14.05 22.08 -15.22
C LYS A 175 14.29 21.13 -14.05
N LEU A 176 13.95 19.87 -14.24
CA LEU A 176 13.94 18.84 -13.18
C LEU A 176 14.87 17.66 -13.47
N ASP A 177 15.97 17.87 -14.22
CA ASP A 177 16.93 16.80 -14.58
C ASP A 177 17.54 16.11 -13.35
N TRP A 178 17.80 16.88 -12.29
CA TRP A 178 18.32 16.35 -11.03
C TRP A 178 17.32 15.41 -10.35
N LEU A 179 16.02 15.72 -10.46
CA LEU A 179 14.93 14.92 -9.88
C LEU A 179 14.69 13.67 -10.73
N LYS A 180 14.77 13.80 -12.06
CA LYS A 180 14.76 12.68 -12.99
C LYS A 180 15.84 11.66 -12.64
N LYS A 181 17.10 12.12 -12.52
CA LYS A 181 18.22 11.24 -12.15
C LYS A 181 17.98 10.52 -10.82
N LYS A 182 17.38 11.20 -9.83
CA LYS A 182 17.04 10.59 -8.55
C LYS A 182 15.94 9.53 -8.65
N LEU A 183 14.94 9.76 -9.50
CA LEU A 183 13.87 8.81 -9.79
C LEU A 183 14.42 7.58 -10.53
N ASP A 184 15.33 7.77 -11.49
CA ASP A 184 16.05 6.67 -12.18
C ASP A 184 16.86 5.83 -11.18
N GLU A 185 17.68 6.47 -10.33
CA GLU A 185 18.47 5.79 -9.29
C GLU A 185 17.60 4.98 -8.31
N MET A 186 16.39 5.47 -8.00
CA MET A 186 15.45 4.78 -7.11
C MET A 186 14.79 3.58 -7.82
N SER A 187 14.40 3.75 -9.07
CA SER A 187 13.84 2.71 -9.94
C SER A 187 14.75 1.51 -10.07
N GLU A 188 16.03 1.73 -10.39
CA GLU A 188 17.02 0.66 -10.53
C GLU A 188 17.20 -0.14 -9.23
N LYS A 189 17.30 0.58 -8.10
CA LYS A 189 17.47 -0.07 -6.77
C LYS A 189 16.27 -0.94 -6.42
N LYS A 190 15.07 -0.46 -6.71
CA LYS A 190 13.83 -1.19 -6.44
C LYS A 190 13.70 -2.45 -7.30
N GLN A 191 14.04 -2.35 -8.60
CA GLN A 191 14.07 -3.51 -9.48
C GLN A 191 15.06 -4.57 -8.98
N LYS A 192 16.21 -4.16 -8.44
CA LYS A 192 17.18 -5.08 -7.83
C LYS A 192 16.65 -5.75 -6.56
N GLU A 193 15.94 -5.01 -5.70
CA GLU A 193 15.29 -5.58 -4.52
C GLU A 193 14.21 -6.60 -4.89
N GLU A 194 13.34 -6.27 -5.84
CA GLU A 194 12.31 -7.19 -6.33
C GLU A 194 12.89 -8.45 -6.98
N ALA A 195 13.99 -8.32 -7.73
CA ALA A 195 14.70 -9.47 -8.30
C ALA A 195 15.25 -10.40 -7.21
N ARG A 196 15.83 -9.84 -6.14
CA ARG A 196 16.33 -10.62 -5.00
C ARG A 196 15.21 -11.32 -4.24
N VAL A 197 14.06 -10.66 -4.06
CA VAL A 197 12.89 -11.29 -3.42
C VAL A 197 12.43 -12.50 -4.22
N LYS A 198 12.30 -12.36 -5.54
CA LYS A 198 11.91 -13.47 -6.43
C LYS A 198 12.90 -14.64 -6.39
N GLU A 199 14.19 -14.36 -6.28
CA GLU A 199 15.23 -15.41 -6.16
C GLU A 199 15.07 -16.19 -4.84
N ILE A 200 14.83 -15.48 -3.72
CA ILE A 200 14.58 -16.11 -2.42
C ILE A 200 13.27 -16.91 -2.44
N GLU A 201 12.21 -16.39 -3.06
CA GLU A 201 10.94 -17.11 -3.23
C GLU A 201 11.13 -18.42 -4.01
N GLN A 202 11.91 -18.39 -5.10
CA GLN A 202 12.23 -19.58 -5.88
C GLN A 202 13.06 -20.60 -5.09
N GLU A 203 14.04 -20.13 -4.31
CA GLU A 203 14.84 -21.00 -3.45
C GLU A 203 13.98 -21.64 -2.36
N MET A 204 13.06 -20.88 -1.76
CA MET A 204 12.08 -21.38 -0.79
C MET A 204 11.18 -22.46 -1.41
N ASP A 205 10.64 -22.24 -2.60
CA ASP A 205 9.82 -23.23 -3.30
C ASP A 205 10.60 -24.52 -3.61
N ALA A 206 11.85 -24.38 -4.05
CA ALA A 206 12.72 -25.53 -4.29
C ALA A 206 13.01 -26.35 -3.02
N LEU A 207 13.21 -25.67 -1.88
CA LEU A 207 13.38 -26.32 -0.59
C LEU A 207 12.11 -27.04 -0.12
N TYR A 208 10.93 -26.44 -0.33
CA TYR A 208 9.66 -27.11 -0.03
C TYR A 208 9.49 -28.39 -0.85
N GLN A 209 9.77 -28.33 -2.15
CA GLN A 209 9.66 -29.53 -3.00
C GLN A 209 10.61 -30.63 -2.55
N ARG A 210 11.83 -30.27 -2.16
CA ARG A 210 12.81 -31.23 -1.61
C ARG A 210 12.33 -31.87 -0.31
N CYS A 211 11.67 -31.11 0.56
CA CYS A 211 11.07 -31.66 1.77
C CYS A 211 9.95 -32.66 1.44
N GLU A 212 9.10 -32.37 0.47
CA GLU A 212 8.06 -33.31 0.02
C GLU A 212 8.66 -34.62 -0.51
N ASP A 213 9.72 -34.54 -1.32
CA ASP A 213 10.40 -35.72 -1.85
C ASP A 213 11.02 -36.58 -0.74
N LEU A 214 11.63 -35.95 0.28
CA LEU A 214 12.20 -36.65 1.43
C LEU A 214 11.12 -37.30 2.30
N VAL A 215 9.97 -36.63 2.47
CA VAL A 215 8.82 -37.22 3.18
C VAL A 215 8.31 -38.44 2.43
N ALA A 216 8.15 -38.37 1.10
CA ALA A 216 7.74 -39.51 0.29
C ALA A 216 8.72 -40.68 0.36
N GLN A 217 10.04 -40.39 0.36
CA GLN A 217 11.07 -41.42 0.57
C GLN A 217 10.95 -42.09 1.93
N LEU A 218 10.75 -41.31 3.00
CA LEU A 218 10.58 -41.82 4.35
C LEU A 218 9.31 -42.69 4.48
N GLU A 219 8.20 -42.27 3.88
CA GLU A 219 6.95 -43.05 3.88
C GLU A 219 7.12 -44.38 3.13
N LYS A 220 7.84 -44.36 2.01
CA LYS A 220 8.16 -45.58 1.25
C LYS A 220 9.01 -46.55 2.08
N GLU A 221 10.10 -46.09 2.70
CA GLU A 221 10.95 -46.95 3.54
C GLU A 221 10.18 -47.52 4.72
N LYS A 222 9.34 -46.71 5.38
CA LYS A 222 8.46 -47.20 6.46
C LYS A 222 7.52 -48.31 5.99
N ALA A 223 6.96 -48.19 4.78
CA ALA A 223 6.10 -49.23 4.21
C ALA A 223 6.87 -50.52 3.90
N GLU A 224 8.10 -50.41 3.38
CA GLU A 224 8.96 -51.58 3.11
C GLU A 224 9.39 -52.29 4.41
N VAL A 225 9.78 -51.54 5.44
CA VAL A 225 10.10 -52.09 6.77
C VAL A 225 8.87 -52.80 7.37
N ALA A 226 7.70 -52.17 7.33
CA ALA A 226 6.47 -52.79 7.82
C ALA A 226 6.08 -54.07 7.05
N ALA A 227 6.35 -54.13 5.74
CA ALA A 227 6.14 -55.32 4.93
C ALA A 227 7.13 -56.45 5.27
N ALA A 228 8.38 -56.12 5.60
CA ALA A 228 9.40 -57.09 5.99
C ALA A 228 9.17 -57.67 7.39
N GLU A 229 8.55 -56.91 8.29
CA GLU A 229 8.18 -57.36 9.65
C GLU A 229 6.86 -58.16 9.68
N ALA A 230 6.20 -58.36 8.55
CA ALA A 230 4.98 -59.18 8.47
C ALA A 230 5.29 -60.64 8.88
N PRO A 231 4.49 -61.26 9.76
CA PRO A 231 4.75 -62.63 10.20
C PRO A 231 4.72 -63.61 9.01
N LEU A 232 5.69 -64.53 8.98
CA LEU A 232 5.71 -65.62 8.00
C LEU A 232 4.40 -66.41 8.05
N SER A 233 3.89 -66.78 6.88
CA SER A 233 2.66 -67.54 6.74
C SER A 233 2.85 -68.96 7.25
N PHE A 234 1.82 -69.57 7.81
CA PHE A 234 1.87 -70.98 8.26
C PHE A 234 2.27 -71.95 7.13
N GLY A 235 2.03 -71.57 5.87
CA GLY A 235 2.44 -72.34 4.69
C GLY A 235 3.93 -72.28 4.35
N ASP A 236 4.70 -71.36 4.94
CA ASP A 236 6.15 -71.26 4.73
C ASP A 236 6.94 -72.27 5.58
N PHE A 237 6.25 -73.00 6.47
CA PHE A 237 6.83 -73.96 7.42
C PHE A 237 6.49 -75.42 7.13
N ILE A 238 5.78 -75.71 6.02
CA ILE A 238 5.32 -77.06 5.65
C ILE A 238 5.90 -77.45 4.30
#